data_AF-A0A6B2CF64-F1
#
_entry.id   AF-A0A6B2CF64-F1
#
_cell.length_a   1.000
_cell.length_b   1.000
_cell.length_c   1.000
_cell.angle_alpha   90.00
_cell.angle_beta   90.00
_cell.angle_gamma   90.00
#
_symmetry.space_group_name_H-M   'P 1'
#
loop_
_entity.id
_entity.type
_entity.pdbx_description
1 polymer ?
#
loop_
_entity_poly.entity_id
_entity_poly.type
_entity_poly.pdbx_seq_one_letter_code
_entity_poly.pdbx_strand_id
1 'polypeptide(L)'
;YEATHHGPTSLSKPITFIEIGSSMSEWVDDVNHRIVAESVLHLINEGVSDCRPAIGVGGGHYPWKLTEYALRENVCFGHIIPKYSLDLLNHGILRQMVERTYGGVESIVVEKKGTRIEHREAIEEFARETGLSVRYI
;
A
#
# COMPACT_ATOMS: atom_id res chain seq x y z
N TYR A 1 0.52 4.02 6.51
CA TYR A 1 -0.39 3.44 5.52
C TYR A 1 -1.52 2.72 6.21
N GLU A 2 -2.63 2.57 5.49
CA GLU A 2 -3.70 1.63 5.78
C GLU A 2 -3.77 0.58 4.68
N ALA A 3 -4.39 -0.56 4.98
CA ALA A 3 -4.68 -1.58 3.99
C ALA A 3 -5.60 -1.03 2.89
N THR A 4 -5.55 -1.58 1.68
CA THR A 4 -6.53 -1.23 0.65
C THR A 4 -7.92 -1.65 1.11
N HIS A 5 -8.83 -0.69 1.22
CA HIS A 5 -10.19 -0.90 1.71
C HIS A 5 -11.13 0.18 1.16
N HIS A 6 -12.44 -0.02 1.36
CA HIS A 6 -13.56 0.83 0.89
C HIS A 6 -13.51 1.24 -0.60
N GLY A 7 -14.50 2.05 -1.01
CA GLY A 7 -14.56 2.63 -2.36
C GLY A 7 -14.09 4.09 -2.38
N PRO A 8 -14.23 4.79 -3.51
CA PRO A 8 -14.74 4.29 -4.80
C PRO A 8 -13.68 3.52 -5.61
N THR A 9 -14.11 2.50 -6.38
CA THR A 9 -13.20 1.62 -7.14
C THR A 9 -13.21 1.82 -8.65
N SER A 10 -14.23 2.54 -9.16
CA SER A 10 -14.45 2.77 -10.60
C SER A 10 -13.93 4.14 -11.03
N LEU A 11 -12.64 4.37 -10.82
CA LEU A 11 -11.96 5.63 -11.12
C LEU A 11 -10.93 5.43 -12.23
N SER A 12 -10.77 6.45 -13.08
CA SER A 12 -9.81 6.45 -14.20
C SER A 12 -8.54 7.26 -13.92
N LYS A 13 -8.51 7.99 -12.82
CA LYS A 13 -7.36 8.80 -12.38
C LYS A 13 -6.73 8.18 -11.14
N PRO A 14 -5.40 8.29 -10.96
CA PRO A 14 -4.74 7.93 -9.71
C PRO A 14 -5.35 8.74 -8.55
N ILE A 15 -5.63 8.06 -7.44
CA ILE A 15 -6.11 8.69 -6.22
C ILE A 15 -5.43 8.06 -5.00
N THR A 16 -5.38 8.81 -3.90
CA THR A 16 -5.02 8.32 -2.58
C THR A 16 -5.87 9.02 -1.53
N PHE A 17 -6.13 8.36 -0.41
CA PHE A 17 -6.73 8.97 0.77
C PHE A 17 -5.63 9.44 1.72
N ILE A 18 -5.85 10.59 2.36
CA ILE A 18 -4.99 11.16 3.40
C ILE A 18 -5.95 11.56 4.52
N GLU A 19 -5.82 10.95 5.70
CA GLU A 19 -6.88 10.90 6.69
C GLU A 19 -6.41 11.39 8.07
N ILE A 20 -7.38 11.85 8.86
CA ILE A 20 -7.23 12.15 10.29
C ILE A 20 -8.15 11.18 11.04
N GLY A 21 -7.61 10.43 11.99
CA GLY A 21 -8.35 9.46 12.78
C GLY A 21 -8.03 9.57 14.27
N SER A 22 -8.83 8.97 15.16
CA SER A 22 -9.96 8.08 14.82
C SER A 22 -11.30 8.54 15.38
N SER A 23 -11.40 9.74 15.95
CA SER A 23 -12.63 10.25 16.53
C SER A 23 -12.80 11.75 16.31
N MET A 24 -13.97 12.27 16.71
CA MET A 24 -14.30 13.68 16.57
C MET A 24 -13.24 14.61 17.18
N SER A 25 -12.59 14.22 18.29
CA SER A 25 -11.54 15.05 18.89
C SER A 25 -10.35 15.27 17.94
N GLU A 26 -9.92 14.23 17.23
CA GLU A 26 -8.83 14.34 16.27
C GLU A 26 -9.29 15.05 15.00
N TRP A 27 -10.53 14.81 14.57
CA TRP A 27 -11.11 15.38 13.35
C TRP A 27 -11.34 16.88 13.42
N VAL A 28 -11.48 17.48 14.61
CA VAL A 28 -11.67 18.93 14.75
C VAL A 28 -10.41 19.65 15.19
N ASP A 29 -9.28 18.94 15.31
CA ASP A 29 -8.01 19.53 15.74
C ASP A 29 -7.37 20.31 14.58
N ASP A 30 -7.27 21.63 14.76
CA ASP A 30 -6.64 22.55 13.81
C ASP A 30 -5.17 22.22 13.51
N VAL A 31 -4.46 21.59 14.44
CA VAL A 31 -3.09 21.13 14.22
C VAL A 31 -3.06 19.98 13.22
N ASN A 32 -3.97 18.99 13.36
CA ASN A 32 -4.08 17.88 12.42
C ASN A 32 -4.48 18.37 11.03
N HIS A 33 -5.44 19.30 10.95
CA HIS A 33 -5.84 19.94 9.70
C HIS A 33 -4.66 20.61 8.99
N ARG A 34 -3.87 21.39 9.72
CA ARG A 34 -2.71 22.08 9.17
C ARG A 34 -1.66 21.09 8.65
N ILE A 35 -1.34 20.05 9.41
CA ILE A 35 -0.36 19.04 8.99
C ILE A 35 -0.80 18.33 7.70
N VAL A 36 -2.07 17.93 7.61
CA VAL A 36 -2.61 17.29 6.40
C VAL A 36 -2.60 18.26 5.22
N ALA A 37 -3.06 19.50 5.41
CA ALA A 37 -3.06 20.52 4.36
C ALA A 37 -1.64 20.81 3.84
N GLU A 38 -0.67 20.99 4.74
CA GLU A 38 0.73 21.22 4.38
C GLU A 38 1.32 20.01 3.62
N SER A 39 1.01 18.79 4.04
CA SER A 39 1.44 17.56 3.37
C SER A 39 0.89 17.45 1.93
N VAL A 40 -0.40 17.77 1.75
CA VAL A 40 -1.04 17.78 0.42
C VAL A 40 -0.46 18.88 -0.46
N LEU A 41 -0.29 20.10 0.07
CA LEU A 41 0.28 21.21 -0.69
C LEU A 41 1.72 20.92 -1.10
N HIS A 42 2.51 20.30 -0.22
CA HIS A 42 3.86 19.86 -0.55
C HIS A 42 3.86 18.86 -1.70
N LEU A 43 3.01 17.82 -1.66
CA LEU A 43 2.88 16.84 -2.74
C LEU A 43 2.47 17.48 -4.07
N ILE A 44 1.55 18.45 -4.05
CA ILE A 44 1.09 19.14 -5.27
C ILE A 44 2.20 20.00 -5.87
N ASN A 45 2.97 20.71 -5.03
CA ASN A 45 4.00 21.64 -5.48
C ASN A 45 5.27 20.93 -5.95
N GLU A 46 5.72 19.92 -5.21
CA GLU A 46 6.96 19.19 -5.53
C GLU A 46 6.74 18.02 -6.49
N GLY A 47 5.49 17.55 -6.61
CA GLY A 47 5.14 16.36 -7.36
C GLY A 47 5.41 15.07 -6.58
N VAL A 48 5.15 13.93 -7.23
CA VAL A 48 5.38 12.61 -6.64
C VAL A 48 6.88 12.38 -6.52
N SER A 49 7.35 12.14 -5.29
CA SER A 49 8.76 11.88 -5.01
C SER A 49 9.24 10.60 -5.69
N ASP A 50 10.52 10.56 -6.07
CA ASP A 50 11.16 9.37 -6.61
C ASP A 50 11.26 8.28 -5.52
N CYS A 51 10.46 7.25 -5.64
CA CYS A 51 10.33 6.14 -4.70
C CYS A 51 10.16 4.84 -5.48
N ARG A 52 10.60 3.73 -4.91
CA ARG A 52 10.45 2.42 -5.56
C ARG A 52 9.02 1.93 -5.38
N PRO A 53 8.22 1.80 -6.46
CA PRO A 53 6.82 1.43 -6.33
C PRO A 53 6.68 -0.06 -5.98
N ALA A 54 5.80 -0.34 -5.03
CA ALA A 54 5.57 -1.69 -4.52
C ALA A 54 4.09 -1.98 -4.25
N ILE A 55 3.76 -3.26 -4.18
CA ILE A 55 2.52 -3.73 -3.55
C ILE A 55 2.85 -4.42 -2.22
N GLY A 56 1.96 -4.27 -1.24
CA GLY A 56 2.13 -4.82 0.10
C GLY A 56 1.25 -6.04 0.34
N VAL A 57 1.77 -7.02 1.07
CA VAL A 57 1.04 -8.22 1.49
C VAL A 57 1.23 -8.46 2.98
N GLY A 58 0.13 -8.64 3.71
CA GLY A 58 0.12 -8.98 5.13
C GLY A 58 -0.08 -7.77 6.05
N GLY A 59 0.20 -7.95 7.35
CA GLY A 59 -0.14 -6.96 8.38
C GLY A 59 -1.64 -6.86 8.69
N GLY A 60 -1.99 -5.95 9.62
CA GLY A 60 -3.38 -5.63 9.95
C GLY A 60 -3.94 -4.52 9.06
N HIS A 61 -5.03 -3.91 9.52
CA HIS A 61 -5.63 -2.75 8.85
C HIS A 61 -4.68 -1.54 8.81
N TYR A 62 -3.92 -1.34 9.89
CA TYR A 62 -2.76 -0.46 9.94
C TYR A 62 -1.47 -1.30 9.82
N PRO A 63 -0.95 -1.57 8.61
CA PRO A 63 0.20 -2.44 8.40
C PRO A 63 1.51 -1.74 8.80
N TRP A 64 1.78 -1.70 10.11
CA TRP A 64 2.87 -0.91 10.68
C TRP A 64 4.25 -1.28 10.14
N LYS A 65 4.54 -2.56 9.87
CA LYS A 65 5.82 -2.99 9.28
C LYS A 65 6.01 -2.51 7.85
N LEU A 66 4.96 -2.52 7.03
CA LEU A 66 5.01 -1.94 5.68
C LEU A 66 5.24 -0.43 5.78
N THR A 67 4.57 0.24 6.72
CA THR A 67 4.79 1.68 6.96
C THR A 67 6.22 1.98 7.41
N GLU A 68 6.76 1.21 8.34
CA GLU A 68 8.16 1.32 8.79
C GLU A 68 9.14 1.09 7.63
N TYR A 69 8.88 0.08 6.80
CA TYR A 69 9.70 -0.25 5.64
C TYR A 69 9.70 0.88 4.60
N ALA A 70 8.53 1.43 4.26
CA ALA A 70 8.40 2.56 3.32
C ALA A 70 9.21 3.78 3.76
N LEU A 71 9.13 4.13 5.05
CA LEU A 71 9.83 5.28 5.62
C LEU A 71 11.36 5.09 5.66
N ARG A 72 11.84 3.85 5.78
CA ARG A 72 13.29 3.55 5.85
C ARG A 72 13.94 3.34 4.48
N GLU A 73 13.22 2.73 3.55
CA GLU A 73 13.80 2.15 2.34
C GLU A 73 13.36 2.87 1.06
N ASN A 74 12.73 4.05 1.18
CA ASN A 74 12.21 4.83 0.06
C ASN A 74 11.33 3.98 -0.89
N VAL A 75 10.38 3.26 -0.29
CA VAL A 75 9.40 2.43 -1.00
C VAL A 75 8.03 3.08 -0.88
N CYS A 76 7.31 3.17 -2.00
CA CYS A 76 5.95 3.69 -2.02
C CYS A 76 4.97 2.58 -2.39
N PHE A 77 3.98 2.38 -1.52
CA PHE A 77 2.98 1.36 -1.74
C PHE A 77 1.81 1.91 -2.55
N GLY A 78 1.42 1.17 -3.59
CA GLY A 78 0.12 1.30 -4.20
C GLY A 78 -0.91 0.54 -3.38
N HIS A 79 -1.21 -0.69 -3.80
CA HIS A 79 -2.14 -1.55 -3.08
C HIS A 79 -1.49 -2.38 -1.96
N ILE A 80 -2.23 -2.57 -0.87
CA ILE A 80 -1.83 -3.41 0.27
C ILE A 80 -2.97 -4.38 0.59
N ILE A 81 -2.73 -5.68 0.48
CA ILE A 81 -3.68 -6.70 0.92
C ILE A 81 -3.37 -7.11 2.37
N PRO A 82 -4.30 -6.88 3.32
CA PRO A 82 -4.09 -7.19 4.73
C PRO A 82 -4.24 -8.68 5.01
N LYS A 83 -3.72 -9.12 6.16
CA LYS A 83 -3.76 -10.52 6.61
C LYS A 83 -5.16 -11.13 6.58
N TYR A 84 -6.17 -10.39 7.03
CA TYR A 84 -7.56 -10.86 7.12
C TYR A 84 -8.25 -11.01 5.76
N SER A 85 -7.61 -10.58 4.66
CA SER A 85 -8.11 -10.74 3.29
C SER A 85 -7.25 -11.67 2.44
N LEU A 86 -6.22 -12.31 3.01
CA LEU A 86 -5.31 -13.18 2.25
C LEU A 86 -5.99 -14.42 1.67
N ASP A 87 -7.12 -14.86 2.21
CA ASP A 87 -7.90 -15.96 1.63
C ASP A 87 -8.44 -15.62 0.22
N LEU A 88 -8.48 -14.32 -0.14
CA LEU A 88 -8.85 -13.85 -1.49
C LEU A 88 -7.64 -13.77 -2.43
N LEU A 89 -6.41 -13.91 -1.92
CA LEU A 89 -5.19 -13.74 -2.69
C LEU A 89 -5.09 -14.81 -3.78
N ASN A 90 -4.95 -14.35 -5.02
CA ASN A 90 -4.67 -15.19 -6.20
C ASN A 90 -3.97 -14.34 -7.26
N HIS A 91 -3.52 -14.95 -8.36
CA HIS A 91 -2.83 -14.24 -9.45
C HIS A 91 -3.69 -13.13 -10.07
N GLY A 92 -5.02 -13.27 -10.10
CA GLY A 92 -5.93 -12.23 -10.58
C GLY A 92 -5.94 -10.99 -9.68
N ILE A 93 -5.98 -11.19 -8.36
CA ILE A 93 -5.88 -10.10 -7.39
C ILE A 93 -4.49 -9.45 -7.43
N LEU A 94 -3.42 -10.23 -7.45
CA LEU A 94 -2.05 -9.72 -7.56
C LEU A 94 -1.86 -8.90 -8.84
N ARG A 95 -2.39 -9.40 -9.97
CA ARG A 95 -2.39 -8.67 -11.24
C ARG A 95 -3.14 -7.35 -11.16
N GLN A 96 -4.33 -7.33 -10.55
CA GLN A 96 -5.08 -6.08 -10.35
C GLN A 96 -4.31 -5.09 -9.45
N MET A 97 -3.68 -5.56 -8.38
CA MET A 97 -2.85 -4.72 -7.51
C MET A 97 -1.70 -4.08 -8.29
N VAL A 98 -1.06 -4.83 -9.19
CA VAL A 98 0.02 -4.32 -10.04
C VAL A 98 -0.50 -3.33 -11.08
N GLU A 99 -1.51 -3.72 -11.86
CA GLU A 99 -2.04 -2.92 -12.98
C GLU A 99 -2.71 -1.62 -12.50
N ARG A 100 -3.23 -1.58 -11.27
CA ARG A 100 -3.89 -0.41 -10.67
C ARG A 100 -2.98 0.43 -9.77
N THR A 101 -1.68 0.13 -9.72
CA THR A 101 -0.70 0.99 -9.04
C THR A 101 -0.12 2.01 -10.02
N TYR A 102 -0.20 3.29 -9.67
CA TYR A 102 0.38 4.37 -10.48
C TYR A 102 1.91 4.24 -10.55
N GLY A 103 2.49 4.45 -11.73
CA GLY A 103 3.93 4.33 -11.95
C GLY A 103 4.46 2.90 -12.13
N GLY A 104 3.58 1.90 -12.10
CA GLY A 104 3.97 0.48 -12.19
C GLY A 104 4.36 -0.09 -10.82
N VAL A 105 5.00 -1.27 -10.82
CA VAL A 105 5.44 -1.97 -9.60
C VAL A 105 6.79 -2.62 -9.87
N GLU A 106 7.74 -2.49 -8.95
CA GLU A 106 9.05 -3.13 -9.00
C GLU A 106 9.17 -4.33 -8.04
N SER A 107 8.38 -4.30 -6.95
CA SER A 107 8.49 -5.32 -5.91
C SER A 107 7.17 -5.63 -5.21
N ILE A 108 7.09 -6.86 -4.70
CA ILE A 108 6.06 -7.34 -3.79
C ILE A 108 6.70 -7.42 -2.40
N VAL A 109 6.27 -6.57 -1.47
CA VAL A 109 6.77 -6.57 -0.09
C VAL A 109 5.81 -7.37 0.79
N VAL A 110 6.32 -8.44 1.39
CA VAL A 110 5.53 -9.43 2.12
C VAL A 110 5.92 -9.43 3.59
N GLU A 111 4.96 -9.12 4.45
CA GLU A 111 5.09 -9.29 5.90
C GLU A 111 5.01 -10.78 6.23
N LYS A 112 6.17 -11.41 6.44
CA LYS A 112 6.30 -12.88 6.42
C LYS A 112 5.43 -13.56 7.48
N LYS A 113 5.37 -13.01 8.70
CA LYS A 113 4.58 -13.58 9.81
C LYS A 113 3.07 -13.42 9.60
N GLY A 114 2.64 -12.59 8.67
CA GLY A 114 1.25 -12.40 8.28
C GLY A 114 0.77 -13.42 7.25
N THR A 115 1.66 -14.21 6.64
CA THR A 115 1.34 -15.10 5.50
C THR A 115 1.51 -16.58 5.84
N ARG A 116 0.76 -17.44 5.12
CA ARG A 116 0.94 -18.90 5.12
C ARG A 116 1.89 -19.33 4.00
N ILE A 117 2.19 -20.63 3.93
CA ILE A 117 3.04 -21.15 2.85
C ILE A 117 2.37 -21.01 1.49
N GLU A 118 1.08 -21.36 1.39
CA GLU A 118 0.29 -21.25 0.16
C GLU A 118 0.28 -19.83 -0.43
N HIS A 119 0.16 -18.79 0.42
CA HIS A 119 0.20 -17.40 -0.03
C HIS A 119 1.57 -17.03 -0.60
N ARG A 120 2.65 -17.49 0.04
CA ARG A 120 4.02 -17.18 -0.37
C ARG A 120 4.38 -17.90 -1.67
N GLU A 121 3.94 -19.14 -1.83
CA GLU A 121 4.11 -19.90 -3.07
C GLU A 121 3.41 -19.20 -4.25
N ALA A 122 2.16 -18.77 -4.07
CA ALA A 122 1.43 -18.01 -5.10
C ALA A 122 2.09 -16.67 -5.44
N ILE A 123 2.62 -15.95 -4.44
CA ILE A 123 3.34 -14.69 -4.65
C ILE A 123 4.64 -14.93 -5.43
N GLU A 124 5.41 -15.93 -5.03
CA GLU A 124 6.67 -16.27 -5.68
C GLU A 124 6.45 -16.78 -7.11
N GLU A 125 5.38 -17.53 -7.36
CA GLU A 125 4.98 -17.94 -8.70
C GLU A 125 4.61 -16.76 -9.59
N PHE A 126 3.69 -15.90 -9.12
CA PHE A 126 3.32 -14.68 -9.82
C PHE A 126 4.53 -13.75 -10.09
N ALA A 127 5.44 -13.64 -9.13
CA ALA A 127 6.66 -12.85 -9.27
C ALA A 127 7.59 -13.40 -10.36
N ARG A 128 7.75 -14.74 -10.45
CA ARG A 128 8.51 -15.38 -11.54
C ARG A 128 7.89 -15.12 -12.92
N GLU A 129 6.57 -15.14 -13.02
CA GLU A 129 5.84 -14.88 -14.27
C GLU A 129 5.96 -13.43 -14.74
N THR A 130 6.05 -12.49 -13.80
CA THR A 130 6.00 -11.05 -14.07
C THR A 130 7.36 -10.35 -14.03
N GLY A 131 8.40 -11.04 -13.54
CA GLY A 131 9.73 -10.46 -13.34
C GLY A 131 9.83 -9.52 -12.14
N LEU A 132 8.80 -9.47 -11.28
CA LEU A 132 8.81 -8.67 -10.06
C LEU A 132 9.71 -9.29 -9.00
N SER A 133 10.34 -8.46 -8.19
CA SER A 133 11.12 -8.93 -7.03
C SER A 133 10.22 -9.17 -5.81
N VAL A 134 10.53 -10.17 -4.99
CA VAL A 134 9.83 -10.43 -3.72
C VAL A 134 10.73 -10.06 -2.55
N ARG A 135 10.24 -9.22 -1.66
CA ARG A 135 10.94 -8.82 -0.44
C ARG A 135 10.16 -9.24 0.80
N TYR A 136 10.76 -10.08 1.64
CA TYR A 136 10.20 -10.44 2.93
C TYR A 136 10.65 -9.48 4.03
N ILE A 137 9.70 -9.05 4.87
CA ILE A 137 9.90 -8.23 6.08
C ILE A 137 9.19 -8.84 7.31
#